data_AF-A0A924WFM0-F1
#
_entry.id   AF-A0A924WFM0-F1
#
_cell.length_a   1.000
_cell.length_b   1.000
_cell.length_c   1.000
_cell.angle_alpha   90.00
_cell.angle_beta   90.00
_cell.angle_gamma   90.00
#
_symmetry.space_group_name_H-M   'P 1'
#
loop_
_entity.id
_entity.type
_entity.pdbx_description
1 polymer ?
#
loop_
_entity_poly.entity_id
_entity_poly.type
_entity_poly.pdbx_seq_one_letter_code
_entity_poly.pdbx_strand_id
1 'polypeptide(L)'
;MGALDRDHELLAVASAKIRASEAAGVGSMIAHQVHGAIGVTEDHALHHLTLRLWSWREEFGNEATWSLELGRAVVKQGADAFWSGLTDVGRN
;
A
#
# COMPACT_ATOMS: atom_id res chain seq x y z
N MET A 1 -15.16 -11.57 -20.23
CA MET A 1 -13.81 -11.88 -19.70
C MET A 1 -13.06 -10.63 -19.23
N GLY A 2 -12.84 -9.60 -20.06
CA GLY A 2 -11.88 -8.52 -19.72
C GLY A 2 -12.30 -7.39 -18.76
N ALA A 3 -13.52 -7.38 -18.19
CA ALA A 3 -13.93 -6.34 -17.23
C ALA A 3 -13.74 -6.78 -15.77
N LEU A 4 -14.09 -8.04 -15.46
CA LEU A 4 -13.90 -8.64 -14.14
C LEU A 4 -12.40 -8.77 -13.77
N ASP A 5 -11.57 -9.02 -14.78
CA ASP A 5 -10.11 -9.12 -14.64
C ASP A 5 -9.50 -7.77 -14.19
N ARG A 6 -9.90 -6.67 -14.83
CA ARG A 6 -9.45 -5.31 -14.47
C ARG A 6 -9.88 -4.88 -13.07
N ASP A 7 -11.07 -5.27 -12.65
CA ASP A 7 -11.56 -4.94 -11.31
C ASP A 7 -10.76 -5.69 -10.23
N HIS A 8 -10.45 -6.97 -10.47
CA HIS A 8 -9.57 -7.76 -9.60
C HIS A 8 -8.13 -7.22 -9.57
N GLU A 9 -7.57 -6.83 -10.72
CA GLU A 9 -6.27 -6.18 -10.80
C GLU A 9 -6.23 -4.88 -9.99
N LEU A 10 -7.26 -4.05 -10.11
CA LEU A 10 -7.37 -2.81 -9.34
C LEU A 10 -7.46 -3.06 -7.84
N LEU A 11 -8.25 -4.05 -7.41
CA LEU A 11 -8.32 -4.51 -6.03
C LEU A 11 -6.93 -4.89 -5.50
N ALA A 12 -6.17 -5.69 -6.26
CA ALA A 12 -4.84 -6.13 -5.88
C ALA A 12 -3.83 -4.97 -5.80
N VAL A 13 -3.80 -4.11 -6.82
CA VAL A 13 -2.87 -2.96 -6.89
C VAL A 13 -3.17 -1.96 -5.78
N ALA A 14 -4.44 -1.58 -5.60
CA ALA A 14 -4.83 -0.62 -4.57
C ALA A 14 -4.51 -1.18 -3.17
N SER A 15 -4.85 -2.44 -2.90
CA SER A 15 -4.52 -3.10 -1.63
C SER A 15 -3.02 -3.14 -1.38
N ALA A 16 -2.22 -3.50 -2.38
CA ALA A 16 -0.76 -3.53 -2.26
C ALA A 16 -0.19 -2.14 -1.96
N LYS A 17 -0.64 -1.11 -2.68
CA LYS A 17 -0.19 0.28 -2.48
C LYS A 17 -0.55 0.81 -1.08
N ILE A 18 -1.77 0.59 -0.62
CA ILE A 18 -2.22 0.95 0.75
C ILE A 18 -1.30 0.29 1.78
N ARG A 19 -1.17 -1.04 1.74
CA ARG A 19 -0.40 -1.80 2.73
C ARG A 19 1.08 -1.43 2.73
N ALA A 20 1.68 -1.24 1.55
CA ALA A 20 3.08 -0.83 1.45
C ALA A 20 3.30 0.60 1.98
N SER A 21 2.40 1.54 1.68
CA SER A 21 2.50 2.94 2.13
C SER A 21 2.35 3.10 3.65
N GLU A 22 1.49 2.29 4.29
CA GLU A 22 1.37 2.23 5.75
C GLU A 22 2.63 1.61 6.38
N ALA A 23 3.07 0.47 5.84
CA ALA A 23 4.25 -0.24 6.32
C ALA A 23 5.52 0.59 6.21
N ALA A 24 5.64 1.45 5.19
CA ALA A 24 6.76 2.39 5.04
C ALA A 24 6.93 3.30 6.27
N GLY A 25 5.83 3.84 6.82
CA GLY A 25 5.87 4.69 8.01
C GLY A 25 6.24 3.91 9.27
N VAL A 26 5.57 2.78 9.50
CA VAL A 26 5.82 1.91 10.66
C VAL A 26 7.24 1.35 10.65
N GLY A 27 7.69 0.85 9.51
CA GLY A 27 9.04 0.29 9.33
C GLY A 27 10.13 1.33 9.54
N SER A 28 9.95 2.55 9.00
CA SER A 28 10.88 3.66 9.23
C SER A 28 10.99 4.01 10.70
N MET A 29 9.86 4.07 11.42
CA MET A 29 9.84 4.36 12.86
C MET A 29 10.57 3.27 13.66
N ILE A 30 10.29 1.99 13.42
CA ILE A 30 10.95 0.88 14.12
C ILE A 30 12.46 0.90 13.87
N ALA A 31 12.88 1.10 12.61
CA ALA A 31 14.29 1.13 12.28
C ALA A 31 15.02 2.30 12.97
N HIS A 32 14.41 3.49 13.03
CA HIS A 32 14.96 4.61 13.79
C HIS A 32 15.03 4.33 15.30
N GLN A 33 14.04 3.63 15.87
CA GLN A 33 14.07 3.25 17.30
C GLN A 33 15.22 2.29 17.62
N VAL A 34 15.49 1.30 16.74
CA VAL A 34 16.58 0.33 16.93
C VAL A 34 17.95 1.00 16.84
N HIS A 35 18.12 1.94 15.92
CA HIS A 35 19.42 2.59 15.68
C HIS A 35 19.65 3.82 16.56
N GLY A 36 18.61 4.44 17.11
CA GLY A 36 18.73 5.68 17.89
C GLY A 36 19.24 6.85 17.05
N ALA A 37 19.97 7.79 17.68
CA ALA A 37 20.42 9.01 17.01
C ALA A 37 21.37 8.79 15.82
N ILE A 38 22.08 7.66 15.75
CA ILE A 38 22.94 7.35 14.59
C ILE A 38 22.10 7.06 13.34
N GLY A 39 20.86 6.60 13.51
CA GLY A 39 19.97 6.31 12.39
C GLY A 39 19.45 7.55 11.66
N VAL A 40 19.63 8.75 12.22
CA VAL A 40 19.19 10.02 11.63
C VAL A 40 20.34 10.87 11.08
N THR A 41 21.59 10.43 11.21
CA THR A 41 22.74 11.12 10.60
C THR A 41 22.77 10.90 9.10
N GLU A 42 23.18 11.91 8.33
CA GLU A 42 23.20 11.88 6.87
C GLU A 42 24.04 10.73 6.29
N ASP A 43 25.19 10.44 6.91
CA ASP A 43 26.10 9.37 6.47
C ASP A 43 25.57 7.95 6.71
N HIS A 44 24.49 7.79 7.47
CA HIS A 44 23.93 6.48 7.78
C HIS A 44 22.89 6.09 6.73
N ALA A 45 23.07 4.91 6.10
CA ALA A 45 22.21 4.43 5.02
C ALA A 45 20.71 4.42 5.37
N LEU A 46 20.38 4.25 6.66
CA LEU A 46 19.00 4.33 7.15
C LEU A 46 18.31 5.66 6.78
N HIS A 47 19.02 6.78 6.91
CA HIS A 47 18.46 8.11 6.63
C HIS A 47 17.98 8.21 5.17
N HIS A 48 18.80 7.78 4.21
CA HIS A 48 18.43 7.79 2.80
C HIS A 48 17.32 6.80 2.46
N LEU A 49 17.32 5.62 3.09
CA LEU A 49 16.29 4.61 2.87
C LEU A 49 14.92 5.07 3.38
N THR A 50 14.85 5.66 4.57
CA THR A 50 13.59 6.15 5.13
C THR A 50 13.07 7.35 4.36
N LEU A 51 13.93 8.26 3.89
CA LEU A 51 13.54 9.33 2.97
C LEU A 51 12.91 8.81 1.67
N ARG A 52 13.49 7.77 1.06
CA ARG A 52 12.87 7.14 -0.12
C ARG A 52 11.53 6.49 0.19
N LEU A 53 11.41 5.81 1.32
CA LEU A 53 10.13 5.25 1.78
C LEU A 53 9.05 6.34 1.94
N TRP A 54 9.43 7.50 2.49
CA TRP A 54 8.55 8.67 2.62
C TRP A 54 8.14 9.27 1.27
N SER A 55 9.06 9.32 0.30
CA SER A 55 8.74 9.75 -1.06
C SER A 55 7.77 8.78 -1.73
N TRP A 56 8.14 7.49 -1.78
CA TRP A 56 7.37 6.46 -2.47
C TRP A 56 5.97 6.25 -1.91
N ARG A 57 5.75 6.45 -0.61
CA ARG A 57 4.40 6.32 -0.02
C ARG A 57 3.45 7.41 -0.51
N GLU A 58 3.94 8.60 -0.83
CA GLU A 58 3.14 9.72 -1.36
C GLU A 58 3.08 9.75 -2.90
N GLU A 59 4.04 9.12 -3.58
CA GLU A 59 4.04 9.03 -5.04
C GLU A 59 2.90 8.16 -5.59
N PHE A 60 2.42 8.52 -6.78
CA PHE A 60 1.35 7.83 -7.52
C PHE A 60 0.04 7.70 -6.74
N GLY A 61 -0.28 8.70 -5.91
CA GLY A 61 -1.42 8.68 -5.00
C GLY A 61 -1.05 8.05 -3.66
N ASN A 62 -1.41 8.72 -2.58
CA ASN A 62 -1.14 8.25 -1.23
C ASN A 62 -2.14 7.17 -0.78
N GLU A 63 -1.87 6.58 0.39
CA GLU A 63 -2.73 5.55 0.97
C GLU A 63 -4.20 5.96 1.00
N ALA A 64 -4.53 7.15 1.54
CA ALA A 64 -5.91 7.61 1.62
C ALA A 64 -6.61 7.69 0.25
N THR A 65 -5.89 8.13 -0.79
CA THR A 65 -6.42 8.18 -2.17
C THR A 65 -6.76 6.77 -2.67
N TRP A 66 -5.84 5.83 -2.49
CA TRP A 66 -6.06 4.44 -2.92
C TRP A 66 -7.11 3.71 -2.07
N SER A 67 -7.20 4.00 -0.78
CA SER A 67 -8.24 3.49 0.12
C SER A 67 -9.64 3.91 -0.36
N LEU A 68 -9.78 5.16 -0.82
CA LEU A 68 -11.03 5.66 -1.37
C LEU A 68 -11.38 5.00 -2.71
N GLU A 69 -10.41 4.86 -3.62
CA GLU A 69 -10.62 4.19 -4.91
C GLU A 69 -10.97 2.70 -4.74
N LEU A 70 -10.28 2.00 -3.84
CA LEU A 70 -10.59 0.62 -3.47
C LEU A 70 -12.01 0.50 -2.94
N GLY A 71 -12.40 1.38 -2.02
CA GLY A 71 -13.75 1.40 -1.46
C GLY A 71 -14.82 1.65 -2.53
N ARG A 72 -14.59 2.60 -3.46
CA ARG A 72 -15.51 2.87 -4.58
C ARG A 72 -15.66 1.64 -5.49
N ALA A 73 -14.55 0.97 -5.81
CA ALA A 73 -14.56 -0.22 -6.65
C ALA A 73 -15.34 -1.37 -6.00
N VAL A 74 -15.13 -1.60 -4.70
CA VAL A 74 -15.86 -2.61 -3.92
C VAL A 74 -17.36 -2.30 -3.86
N VAL A 75 -17.74 -1.06 -3.54
CA VAL A 75 -19.16 -0.66 -3.45
C VAL A 75 -19.87 -0.82 -4.79
N LYS A 76 -19.20 -0.51 -5.91
CA LYS A 76 -19.77 -0.64 -7.25
C LYS A 76 -20.13 -2.08 -7.62
N GLN A 77 -19.41 -3.07 -7.11
CA GLN A 77 -19.67 -4.50 -7.37
C GLN A 77 -20.88 -5.03 -6.58
N GLY A 78 -21.28 -4.35 -5.50
CA GLY A 78 -22.38 -4.76 -4.62
C GLY A 78 -21.96 -5.74 -3.54
N ALA A 79 -22.73 -5.77 -2.45
CA ALA A 79 -22.40 -6.54 -1.25
C ALA A 79 -22.28 -8.06 -1.50
N ASP A 80 -23.11 -8.60 -2.40
CA ASP A 80 -23.13 -10.04 -2.71
C ASP A 80 -21.82 -10.53 -3.35
N ALA A 81 -21.10 -9.64 -4.06
CA ALA A 81 -19.85 -9.97 -4.74
C ALA A 81 -18.61 -9.78 -3.85
N PHE A 82 -18.75 -9.18 -2.67
CA PHE A 82 -17.62 -8.78 -1.82
C PHE A 82 -16.72 -9.96 -1.43
N TRP A 83 -17.31 -11.01 -0.86
CA TRP A 83 -16.52 -12.13 -0.32
C TRP A 83 -15.84 -12.95 -1.42
N SER A 84 -16.53 -13.21 -2.52
CA SER A 84 -15.92 -13.91 -3.66
C SER A 84 -14.81 -13.09 -4.31
N GLY A 85 -15.02 -11.79 -4.50
CA GLY A 85 -14.01 -10.89 -5.04
C GLY A 85 -12.75 -10.81 -4.18
N LEU A 86 -12.88 -10.93 -2.85
CA LEU A 86 -11.74 -10.92 -1.93
C LEU A 86 -10.99 -12.26 -1.93
N THR A 87 -11.68 -13.39 -1.99
CA THR A 87 -11.07 -14.73 -1.83
C THR A 87 -10.63 -15.38 -3.13
N ASP A 88 -11.12 -14.92 -4.29
CA ASP A 88 -10.70 -15.44 -5.60
C ASP A 88 -9.34 -14.88 -6.07
N VAL A 89 -8.74 -13.92 -5.35
CA VAL A 89 -7.37 -13.42 -5.58
C VAL A 89 -6.37 -14.54 -5.27
N GLY A 90 -6.06 -15.37 -6.27
CA GLY A 90 -5.08 -16.47 -6.16
C GLY A 90 -5.45 -17.75 -6.91
N ARG A 91 -6.67 -17.86 -7.45
CA ARG A 91 -7.04 -18.92 -8.39
C ARG A 91 -6.64 -18.51 -9.81
N ASN A 92 -5.39 -18.78 -10.17
CA ASN A 92 -4.94 -18.81 -11.57
C ASN A 92 -5.02 -20.25 -12.09
#